data_AF-A0A7I7RQ04-F1
#
_entry.id   AF-A0A7I7RQ04-F1
#
_cell.length_a   1.000
_cell.length_b   1.000
_cell.length_c   1.000
_cell.angle_alpha   90.00
_cell.angle_beta   90.00
_cell.angle_gamma   90.00
#
_symmetry.space_group_name_H-M   'P 1'
#
loop_
_entity.id
_entity.type
_entity.pdbx_description
1 polymer ?
#
loop_
_entity_poly.entity_id
_entity_poly.type
_entity_poly.pdbx_seq_one_letter_code
_entity_poly.pdbx_strand_id
1 'polypeptide(L)'
;MVRIAADHFGAFVRARYPMAVHLLQGMIVDHEGVHQLIDQQRRIQAAGTLTAGLMHGLNNPAGAMVRIAAQLRTRLHDDHQYRTDRRLPPVASQVYEALRCEVVDSVDNVLKSPLSASQRVRLEEDFEQWLTVHGVEDTWAWAPSLAAGGLTPAALQIMADALTGSEAADQLSAVVSALTERIDKLLLFGDLAVRAPRSARWSDRHSSTPSSTHHRSPYAICTICWIAR
;
A
#
# COMPACT_ATOMS: atom_id res chain seq x y z
N MET A 1 13.75 28.87 -72.60
CA MET A 1 13.63 28.92 -71.12
C MET A 1 14.88 29.61 -70.59
N VAL A 2 14.76 30.84 -70.09
CA VAL A 2 15.92 31.60 -69.58
C VAL A 2 16.29 31.04 -68.20
N ARG A 3 17.53 30.58 -68.05
CA ARG A 3 18.09 30.13 -66.77
C ARG A 3 19.03 31.21 -66.27
N ILE A 4 18.76 31.76 -65.09
CA ILE A 4 19.60 32.75 -64.44
C ILE A 4 20.37 32.04 -63.33
N ALA A 5 21.66 32.33 -63.19
CA ALA A 5 22.45 31.83 -62.07
C ALA A 5 21.91 32.39 -60.74
N ALA A 6 21.80 31.56 -59.71
CA ALA A 6 21.22 31.92 -58.42
C ALA A 6 21.90 33.16 -57.79
N ASP A 7 23.22 33.28 -57.94
CA ASP A 7 23.99 34.40 -57.43
C ASP A 7 23.64 35.72 -58.12
N HIS A 8 23.45 35.68 -59.45
CA HIS A 8 23.08 36.85 -60.24
C HIS A 8 21.66 37.32 -59.90
N PHE A 9 20.73 36.38 -59.74
CA PHE A 9 19.37 36.68 -59.29
C PHE A 9 19.37 37.25 -57.85
N GLY A 10 20.14 36.65 -56.93
CA GLY A 10 20.26 37.12 -55.56
C GLY A 10 20.87 38.53 -55.45
N ALA A 11 21.88 38.85 -56.27
CA ALA A 11 22.44 40.20 -56.36
C ALA A 11 21.41 41.21 -56.88
N PHE A 12 20.69 40.86 -57.95
CA PHE A 12 19.63 41.70 -58.52
C PHE A 12 18.50 42.00 -57.53
N VAL A 13 18.00 40.96 -56.84
CA VAL A 13 16.89 41.11 -55.87
C VAL A 13 17.33 41.94 -54.66
N ARG A 14 18.55 41.73 -54.13
CA ARG A 14 19.10 42.55 -53.04
C ARG A 14 19.27 44.02 -53.41
N ALA A 15 19.72 44.29 -54.64
CA ALA A 15 19.92 45.66 -55.11
C ALA A 15 18.60 46.39 -55.39
N ARG A 16 17.61 45.70 -55.98
CA ARG A 16 16.36 46.33 -56.43
C ARG A 16 15.24 46.33 -55.39
N TYR A 17 15.23 45.36 -54.48
CA TYR A 17 14.18 45.17 -53.48
C TYR A 17 14.76 44.92 -52.07
N PRO A 18 15.58 45.83 -51.52
CA PRO A 18 16.24 45.63 -50.23
C PRO A 18 15.23 45.42 -49.08
N MET A 19 14.08 46.09 -49.11
CA MET A 19 13.03 45.93 -48.10
C MET A 19 12.35 44.56 -48.16
N ALA A 20 12.12 44.00 -49.35
CA ALA A 20 11.52 42.66 -49.47
C ALA A 20 12.45 41.59 -48.90
N VAL A 21 13.77 41.74 -49.09
CA VAL A 21 14.78 40.85 -48.50
C VAL A 21 14.80 40.96 -46.98
N HIS A 22 14.77 42.17 -46.40
CA HIS A 22 14.76 42.34 -44.94
C HIS A 22 13.48 41.78 -44.30
N LEU A 23 12.31 41.94 -44.94
CA LEU A 23 11.06 41.37 -44.45
C LEU A 23 11.09 39.83 -44.51
N LEU A 24 11.59 39.24 -45.59
CA LEU A 24 11.76 37.80 -45.70
C LEU A 24 12.75 37.26 -44.66
N GLN A 25 13.85 37.96 -44.43
CA GLN A 25 14.86 37.59 -43.43
C GLN A 25 14.32 37.72 -42.00
N GLY A 26 13.54 38.77 -41.71
CA GLY A 26 12.85 38.93 -40.44
C GLY A 26 11.82 37.83 -40.17
N MET A 27 11.02 37.44 -41.17
CA MET A 27 10.05 36.34 -41.04
C MET A 27 10.71 34.98 -40.79
N ILE A 28 11.86 34.70 -41.44
CA ILE A 28 12.58 33.43 -41.22
C ILE A 28 13.12 33.36 -39.79
N VAL A 29 13.73 34.45 -39.29
CA VAL A 29 14.25 34.52 -37.91
C VAL A 29 13.12 34.44 -36.88
N ASP A 30 11.99 35.11 -37.13
CA ASP A 30 10.82 35.07 -36.26
C ASP A 30 10.20 33.66 -36.19
N HIS A 31 10.15 32.96 -37.33
CA HIS A 31 9.63 31.59 -37.38
C HIS A 31 10.47 30.62 -36.54
N GLU A 32 11.81 30.72 -36.60
CA GLU A 32 12.71 29.92 -35.78
C GLU A 32 12.54 30.21 -34.28
N GLY A 33 12.37 31.49 -33.90
CA GLY A 33 12.11 31.90 -32.52
C GLY A 33 10.78 31.35 -31.97
N VAL A 34 9.71 31.42 -32.78
CA VAL A 34 8.39 30.89 -32.42
C VAL A 34 8.43 29.37 -32.24
N HIS A 35 9.12 28.64 -33.12
CA HIS A 35 9.28 27.18 -32.98
C HIS A 35 10.04 26.80 -31.71
N GLN A 36 11.11 27.53 -31.38
CA GLN A 36 11.86 27.29 -30.14
C GLN A 36 11.00 27.52 -28.90
N LEU A 37 10.19 28.58 -28.88
CA LEU A 37 9.25 28.85 -27.78
C LEU A 37 8.21 27.73 -27.64
N ILE A 38 7.63 27.28 -28.74
CA ILE A 38 6.63 26.19 -28.76
C ILE A 38 7.26 24.89 -28.25
N ASP A 39 8.48 24.57 -28.68
CA ASP A 39 9.18 23.37 -28.23
C ASP A 39 9.56 23.42 -26.75
N GLN A 40 9.96 24.58 -26.24
CA GLN A 40 10.18 24.79 -24.81
C GLN A 40 8.88 24.60 -24.02
N GLN A 41 7.77 25.16 -24.50
CA GLN A 41 6.46 25.03 -23.85
C GLN A 41 6.00 23.56 -23.83
N ARG A 42 6.18 22.82 -24.93
CA ARG A 42 5.88 21.37 -24.98
C ARG A 42 6.72 20.57 -24.01
N ARG A 43 8.01 20.89 -23.85
CA ARG A 43 8.89 20.22 -22.88
C ARG A 43 8.46 20.49 -21.44
N ILE A 44 8.11 21.74 -21.11
CA ILE A 44 7.60 22.10 -19.78
C ILE A 44 6.26 21.40 -19.51
N GLN A 45 5.37 21.34 -20.50
CA GLN A 45 4.10 20.62 -20.37
C GLN A 45 4.34 19.13 -20.17
N ALA A 46 5.19 18.49 -20.98
CA ALA A 46 5.52 17.07 -20.86
C ALA A 46 6.19 16.75 -19.51
N ALA A 47 7.08 17.61 -19.04
CA ALA A 47 7.65 17.51 -17.69
C ALA A 47 6.57 17.66 -16.62
N GLY A 48 5.64 18.61 -16.77
CA GLY A 48 4.49 18.78 -15.88
C GLY A 48 3.58 17.55 -15.83
N THR A 49 3.28 16.91 -16.96
CA THR A 49 2.48 15.67 -17.00
C THR A 49 3.24 14.49 -16.39
N LEU A 50 4.55 14.38 -16.65
CA LEU A 50 5.38 13.33 -16.06
C LEU A 50 5.49 13.52 -14.54
N THR A 51 5.72 14.75 -14.06
CA THR A 51 5.77 15.06 -12.64
C THR A 51 4.40 14.89 -11.99
N ALA A 52 3.29 15.26 -12.64
CA ALA A 52 1.95 15.02 -12.14
C ALA A 52 1.62 13.51 -12.07
N GLY A 53 2.02 12.73 -13.08
CA GLY A 53 1.84 11.27 -13.12
C GLY A 53 2.72 10.55 -12.10
N LEU A 54 3.97 11.00 -11.91
CA LEU A 54 4.88 10.48 -10.90
C LEU A 54 4.43 10.87 -9.49
N MET A 55 3.94 12.10 -9.30
CA MET A 55 3.29 12.54 -8.07
C MET A 55 2.01 11.76 -7.80
N HIS A 56 1.24 11.38 -8.83
CA HIS A 56 0.07 10.50 -8.68
C HIS A 56 0.47 9.07 -8.27
N GLY A 57 1.53 8.52 -8.86
CA GLY A 57 2.09 7.22 -8.50
C GLY A 57 2.74 7.20 -7.10
N LEU A 58 3.37 8.31 -6.69
CA LEU A 58 3.89 8.52 -5.34
C LEU A 58 2.80 8.94 -4.34
N ASN A 59 1.64 9.42 -4.79
CA ASN A 59 0.48 9.78 -3.97
C ASN A 59 -0.44 8.59 -3.66
N ASN A 60 -0.11 7.37 -4.08
CA ASN A 60 -0.81 6.19 -3.57
C ASN A 60 0.06 5.26 -2.70
N PRO A 61 0.79 5.80 -1.70
CA PRO A 61 1.54 4.99 -0.76
C PRO A 61 0.57 4.14 0.08
N ALA A 62 -0.66 4.60 0.29
CA ALA A 62 -1.71 3.85 0.96
C ALA A 62 -2.08 2.56 0.22
N GLY A 63 -2.33 2.61 -1.09
CA GLY A 63 -2.63 1.42 -1.89
C GLY A 63 -1.44 0.46 -1.97
N ALA A 64 -0.21 0.99 -2.02
CA ALA A 64 1.00 0.18 -1.93
C ALA A 64 1.15 -0.50 -0.56
N MET A 65 0.92 0.22 0.54
CA MET A 65 0.97 -0.31 1.91
C MET A 65 -0.08 -1.40 2.14
N VAL A 66 -1.32 -1.19 1.70
CA VAL A 66 -2.39 -2.22 1.79
C VAL A 66 -2.00 -3.48 1.03
N ARG A 67 -1.47 -3.33 -0.19
CA ARG A 67 -0.99 -4.47 -0.99
C ARG A 67 0.20 -5.18 -0.35
N ILE A 68 1.17 -4.44 0.19
CA ILE A 68 2.34 -5.01 0.88
C ILE A 68 1.89 -5.75 2.14
N ALA A 69 0.96 -5.18 2.93
CA ALA A 69 0.39 -5.84 4.10
C ALA A 69 -0.37 -7.12 3.72
N ALA A 70 -1.16 -7.09 2.63
CA ALA A 70 -1.84 -8.28 2.12
C ALA A 70 -0.84 -9.36 1.66
N GLN A 71 0.21 -8.98 0.93
CA GLN A 71 1.26 -9.91 0.50
C GLN A 71 2.03 -10.51 1.69
N LEU A 72 2.33 -9.70 2.70
CA LEU A 72 3.02 -10.15 3.91
C LEU A 72 2.15 -11.11 4.72
N ARG A 73 0.84 -10.85 4.78
CA ARG A 73 -0.12 -11.76 5.37
C ARG A 73 -0.22 -13.08 4.62
N THR A 74 -0.26 -13.07 3.28
CA THR A 74 -0.20 -14.31 2.48
C THR A 74 1.07 -15.10 2.77
N ARG A 75 2.23 -14.42 2.88
CA ARG A 75 3.47 -15.09 3.27
C ARG A 75 3.41 -15.69 4.67
N LEU A 76 2.74 -15.07 5.65
CA LEU A 76 2.51 -15.66 6.97
C LEU A 76 1.59 -16.88 6.97
N HIS A 77 0.70 -17.00 5.97
CA HIS A 77 -0.09 -18.22 5.76
C HIS A 77 0.77 -19.33 5.16
N ASP A 78 1.63 -18.98 4.20
CA ASP A 78 2.55 -19.90 3.52
C ASP A 78 3.81 -20.21 4.34
N ASP A 79 3.97 -19.54 5.49
CA ASP A 79 5.15 -19.61 6.36
C ASP A 79 5.26 -20.97 7.06
N HIS A 80 5.79 -21.96 6.35
CA HIS A 80 6.38 -23.17 6.93
C HIS A 80 7.67 -22.87 7.74
N GLN A 81 8.10 -21.61 7.77
CA GLN A 81 9.41 -21.14 8.23
C GLN A 81 9.43 -20.72 9.71
N TYR A 82 8.30 -20.77 10.44
CA TYR A 82 8.30 -20.76 11.92
C TYR A 82 9.13 -21.89 12.55
N ARG A 83 9.52 -22.90 11.76
CA ARG A 83 10.50 -23.93 12.13
C ARG A 83 11.91 -23.37 12.44
N THR A 84 12.19 -22.09 12.14
CA THR A 84 13.56 -21.55 12.14
C THR A 84 13.92 -20.66 13.33
N ASP A 85 12.98 -19.95 13.96
CA ASP A 85 13.31 -18.98 15.04
C ASP A 85 13.11 -19.53 16.47
N ARG A 86 12.32 -20.59 16.63
CA ARG A 86 12.19 -21.30 17.92
C ARG A 86 12.02 -22.78 17.61
N ARG A 87 12.99 -23.63 17.97
CA ARG A 87 12.85 -25.08 17.86
C ARG A 87 11.78 -25.54 18.86
N LEU A 88 10.51 -25.39 18.50
CA LEU A 88 9.42 -26.06 19.17
C LEU A 88 9.75 -27.56 19.20
N PRO A 89 9.62 -28.23 20.35
CA PRO A 89 9.69 -29.69 20.41
C PRO A 89 8.75 -30.31 19.37
N PRO A 90 9.06 -31.51 18.82
CA PRO A 90 8.27 -32.09 17.73
C PRO A 90 6.77 -32.21 18.01
N VAL A 91 6.40 -32.48 19.27
CA VAL A 91 5.00 -32.56 19.72
C VAL A 91 4.37 -31.17 19.77
N ALA A 92 5.02 -30.21 20.42
CA ALA A 92 4.60 -28.81 20.46
C ALA A 92 4.43 -28.20 19.06
N SER A 93 5.29 -28.56 18.10
CA SER A 93 5.18 -28.12 16.71
C SER A 93 3.92 -28.66 16.04
N GLN A 94 3.52 -29.91 16.29
CA GLN A 94 2.29 -30.46 15.70
C GLN A 94 1.06 -29.76 16.26
N VAL A 95 1.06 -29.50 17.57
CA VAL A 95 -0.02 -28.79 18.26
C VAL A 95 -0.14 -27.35 17.74
N TYR A 96 0.97 -26.64 17.60
CA TYR A 96 0.99 -25.30 17.02
C TYR A 96 0.45 -25.30 15.57
N GLU A 97 0.87 -26.26 14.74
CA GLU A 97 0.43 -26.36 13.35
C GLU A 97 -1.07 -26.64 13.21
N ALA A 98 -1.67 -27.33 14.20
CA ALA A 98 -3.12 -27.51 14.27
C ALA A 98 -3.85 -26.20 14.59
N LEU A 99 -3.32 -25.38 15.51
CA LEU A 99 -3.97 -24.15 15.97
C LEU A 99 -3.71 -22.94 15.06
N ARG A 100 -2.63 -22.95 14.25
CA ARG A 100 -2.24 -21.76 13.48
C ARG A 100 -3.33 -21.23 12.54
N CYS A 101 -4.19 -22.11 12.02
CA CYS A 101 -5.26 -21.72 11.10
C CYS A 101 -6.40 -21.06 11.88
N GLU A 102 -6.80 -21.65 13.02
CA GLU A 102 -7.81 -21.09 13.91
C GLU A 102 -7.41 -19.71 14.43
N VAL A 103 -6.12 -19.51 14.74
CA VAL A 103 -5.58 -18.19 15.12
C VAL A 103 -5.84 -17.15 14.04
N VAL A 104 -5.66 -17.49 12.76
CA VAL A 104 -5.89 -16.53 11.68
C VAL A 104 -7.37 -16.18 11.56
N ASP A 105 -8.24 -17.18 11.60
CA ASP A 105 -9.69 -16.97 11.52
C ASP A 105 -10.20 -16.13 12.71
N SER A 106 -9.67 -16.39 13.90
CA SER A 106 -10.01 -15.64 15.11
C SER A 106 -9.58 -14.17 15.02
N VAL A 107 -8.32 -13.91 14.63
CA VAL A 107 -7.81 -12.56 14.43
C VAL A 107 -8.61 -11.81 13.37
N ASP A 108 -9.00 -12.48 12.28
CA ASP A 108 -9.86 -11.88 11.26
C ASP A 108 -11.23 -11.48 11.76
N ASN A 109 -11.82 -12.31 12.63
CA ASN A 109 -13.10 -12.00 13.24
C ASN A 109 -12.99 -10.78 14.15
N VAL A 110 -11.91 -10.66 14.93
CA VAL A 110 -11.66 -9.47 15.77
C VAL A 110 -11.41 -8.22 14.94
N LEU A 111 -10.65 -8.31 13.84
CA LEU A 111 -10.42 -7.18 12.95
C LEU A 111 -11.70 -6.71 12.25
N LYS A 112 -12.63 -7.63 11.92
CA LYS A 112 -13.94 -7.31 11.32
C LYS A 112 -14.94 -6.79 12.35
N SER A 113 -14.96 -7.39 13.54
CA SER A 113 -15.89 -7.10 14.62
C SER A 113 -15.11 -7.06 15.94
N PRO A 114 -14.58 -5.89 16.32
CA PRO A 114 -13.75 -5.76 17.52
C PRO A 114 -14.49 -6.15 18.79
N LEU A 115 -13.81 -6.89 19.67
CA LEU A 115 -14.30 -7.17 21.02
C LEU A 115 -14.49 -5.86 21.79
N SER A 116 -15.59 -5.79 22.54
CA SER A 116 -15.81 -4.68 23.48
C SER A 116 -14.72 -4.68 24.56
N ALA A 117 -14.48 -3.53 25.19
CA ALA A 117 -13.48 -3.43 26.26
C ALA A 117 -13.77 -4.42 27.40
N SER A 118 -15.04 -4.59 27.78
CA SER A 118 -15.43 -5.53 28.83
C SER A 118 -15.31 -6.99 28.43
N GLN A 119 -15.56 -7.33 27.16
CA GLN A 119 -15.33 -8.70 26.66
C GLN A 119 -13.85 -9.04 26.66
N ARG A 120 -13.00 -8.11 26.25
CA ARG A 120 -11.55 -8.31 26.21
C ARG A 120 -10.98 -8.54 27.59
N VAL A 121 -11.31 -7.67 28.56
CA VAL A 121 -10.83 -7.81 29.95
C VAL A 121 -11.26 -9.15 30.56
N ARG A 122 -12.51 -9.60 30.35
CA ARG A 122 -12.94 -10.92 30.85
C ARG A 122 -12.12 -12.05 30.25
N LEU A 123 -11.83 -11.96 28.97
CA LEU A 123 -11.12 -13.00 28.25
C LEU A 123 -9.61 -13.00 28.60
N GLU A 124 -9.04 -11.84 28.95
CA GLU A 124 -7.72 -11.72 29.58
C GLU A 124 -7.69 -12.44 30.94
N GLU A 125 -8.66 -12.15 31.83
CA GLU A 125 -8.79 -12.82 33.13
C GLU A 125 -8.94 -14.34 32.99
N ASP A 126 -9.79 -14.79 32.06
CA ASP A 126 -9.99 -16.22 31.77
C ASP A 126 -8.69 -16.89 31.30
N PHE A 127 -7.89 -16.20 30.48
CA PHE A 127 -6.59 -16.70 30.02
C PHE A 127 -5.56 -16.75 31.14
N GLU A 128 -5.46 -15.72 31.98
CA GLU A 128 -4.55 -15.73 33.13
C GLU A 128 -4.84 -16.91 34.05
N GLN A 129 -6.13 -17.14 34.36
CA GLN A 129 -6.54 -18.26 35.19
C GLN A 129 -6.22 -19.60 34.52
N TRP A 130 -6.55 -19.76 33.24
CA TRP A 130 -6.32 -21.00 32.52
C TRP A 130 -4.83 -21.35 32.40
N LEU A 131 -3.99 -20.38 32.05
CA LEU A 131 -2.53 -20.56 31.93
C LEU A 131 -1.91 -20.91 33.28
N THR A 132 -2.39 -20.30 34.37
CA THR A 132 -1.91 -20.58 35.73
C THR A 132 -2.22 -22.02 36.13
N VAL A 133 -3.44 -22.51 35.84
CA VAL A 133 -3.82 -23.91 36.11
C VAL A 133 -2.96 -24.90 35.34
N HIS A 134 -2.50 -24.54 34.14
CA HIS A 134 -1.65 -25.39 33.30
C HIS A 134 -0.14 -25.22 33.57
N GLY A 135 0.25 -24.46 34.61
CA GLY A 135 1.63 -24.32 35.02
C GLY A 135 2.49 -23.45 34.10
N VAL A 136 1.88 -22.57 33.30
CA VAL A 136 2.61 -21.61 32.46
C VAL A 136 3.02 -20.41 33.30
N GLU A 137 4.29 -20.02 33.21
CA GLU A 137 4.81 -18.82 33.86
C GLU A 137 4.49 -17.54 33.06
N ASP A 138 4.59 -16.37 33.71
CA ASP A 138 4.36 -15.06 33.09
C ASP A 138 3.01 -14.93 32.36
N THR A 139 1.96 -15.52 32.92
CA THR A 139 0.59 -15.54 32.33
C THR A 139 0.07 -14.15 31.97
N TRP A 140 0.37 -13.16 32.80
CA TRP A 140 0.04 -11.74 32.62
C TRP A 140 0.66 -11.12 31.36
N ALA A 141 1.79 -11.65 30.87
CA ALA A 141 2.44 -11.16 29.66
C ALA A 141 1.78 -11.72 28.39
N TRP A 142 1.22 -12.92 28.46
CA TRP A 142 0.65 -13.64 27.32
C TRP A 142 -0.85 -13.40 27.14
N ALA A 143 -1.59 -13.30 28.25
CA ALA A 143 -3.05 -13.17 28.25
C ALA A 143 -3.57 -11.98 27.41
N PRO A 144 -2.97 -10.77 27.46
CA PRO A 144 -3.41 -9.63 26.64
C PRO A 144 -3.33 -9.90 25.14
N SER A 145 -2.24 -10.51 24.65
CA SER A 145 -2.09 -10.83 23.23
C SER A 145 -3.03 -11.94 22.79
N LEU A 146 -3.20 -13.00 23.59
CA LEU A 146 -4.18 -14.06 23.30
C LEU A 146 -5.60 -13.49 23.22
N ALA A 147 -5.94 -12.56 24.12
CA ALA A 147 -7.25 -11.92 24.14
C ALA A 147 -7.47 -10.94 23.00
N ALA A 148 -6.45 -10.17 22.64
CA ALA A 148 -6.48 -9.31 21.46
C ALA A 148 -6.68 -10.12 20.16
N GLY A 149 -6.17 -11.36 20.12
CA GLY A 149 -6.39 -12.30 19.02
C GLY A 149 -7.77 -12.95 19.00
N GLY A 150 -8.59 -12.78 20.05
CA GLY A 150 -9.95 -13.32 20.14
C GLY A 150 -10.03 -14.83 20.35
N LEU A 151 -8.91 -15.49 20.67
CA LEU A 151 -8.90 -16.91 21.00
C LEU A 151 -9.72 -17.17 22.28
N THR A 152 -10.11 -18.42 22.51
CA THR A 152 -10.77 -18.80 23.77
C THR A 152 -9.92 -19.86 24.49
N PRO A 153 -9.95 -19.90 25.84
CA PRO A 153 -9.30 -20.98 26.60
C PRO A 153 -9.76 -22.37 26.16
N ALA A 154 -11.02 -22.50 25.71
CA ALA A 154 -11.56 -23.77 25.21
C ALA A 154 -10.83 -24.28 23.95
N ALA A 155 -10.46 -23.38 23.03
CA ALA A 155 -9.67 -23.74 21.84
C ALA A 155 -8.27 -24.25 22.21
N LEU A 156 -7.65 -23.61 23.20
CA LEU A 156 -6.35 -24.03 23.74
C LEU A 156 -6.44 -25.33 24.54
N GLN A 157 -7.56 -25.62 25.21
CA GLN A 157 -7.75 -26.84 26.00
C GLN A 157 -7.63 -28.11 25.17
N ILE A 158 -8.30 -28.17 24.01
CA ILE A 158 -8.28 -29.34 23.11
C ILE A 158 -6.84 -29.72 22.74
N MET A 159 -5.97 -28.72 22.67
CA MET A 159 -4.57 -28.84 22.28
C MET A 159 -3.64 -29.08 23.47
N ALA A 160 -3.95 -28.49 24.63
CA ALA A 160 -3.28 -28.81 25.89
C ALA A 160 -3.46 -30.29 26.25
N ASP A 161 -4.65 -30.85 25.99
CA ASP A 161 -4.95 -32.27 26.22
C ASP A 161 -4.07 -33.20 25.34
N ALA A 162 -3.59 -32.71 24.19
CA ALA A 162 -2.67 -33.45 23.33
C ALA A 162 -1.22 -33.43 23.84
N LEU A 163 -0.86 -32.47 24.69
CA LEU A 163 0.46 -32.39 25.35
C LEU A 163 0.43 -33.22 26.63
N THR A 164 1.08 -34.37 26.61
CA THR A 164 1.12 -35.30 27.76
C THR A 164 2.56 -35.53 28.22
N GLY A 165 2.73 -35.74 29.53
CA GLY A 165 4.03 -36.03 30.14
C GLY A 165 4.54 -34.94 31.08
N SER A 166 5.75 -35.15 31.62
CA SER A 166 6.37 -34.24 32.60
C SER A 166 6.78 -32.88 32.02
N GLU A 167 6.95 -32.79 30.70
CA GLU A 167 7.35 -31.57 29.99
C GLU A 167 6.16 -30.81 29.39
N ALA A 168 4.93 -31.21 29.70
CA ALA A 168 3.72 -30.64 29.07
C ALA A 168 3.59 -29.13 29.33
N ALA A 169 3.93 -28.66 30.52
CA ALA A 169 3.90 -27.23 30.87
C ALA A 169 4.91 -26.41 30.04
N ASP A 170 6.15 -26.89 29.90
CA ASP A 170 7.18 -26.23 29.11
C ASP A 170 6.84 -26.21 27.62
N GLN A 171 6.30 -27.32 27.12
CA GLN A 171 5.84 -27.43 25.74
C GLN A 171 4.66 -26.50 25.47
N LEU A 172 3.71 -26.41 26.41
CA LEU A 172 2.57 -25.50 26.31
C LEU A 172 3.02 -24.04 26.34
N SER A 173 3.94 -23.68 27.23
CA SER A 173 4.54 -22.33 27.30
C SER A 173 5.22 -21.95 25.97
N ALA A 174 5.96 -22.88 25.37
CA ALA A 174 6.57 -22.66 24.06
C ALA A 174 5.54 -22.44 22.95
N VAL A 175 4.44 -23.21 22.95
CA VAL A 175 3.32 -23.04 22.00
C VAL A 175 2.64 -21.69 22.20
N VAL A 176 2.28 -21.34 23.44
CA VAL A 176 1.63 -20.05 23.78
C VAL A 176 2.50 -18.88 23.34
N SER A 177 3.81 -18.95 23.57
CA SER A 177 4.73 -17.90 23.14
C SER A 177 4.81 -17.78 21.61
N ALA A 178 4.81 -18.90 20.88
CA ALA A 178 4.76 -18.86 19.41
C ALA A 178 3.42 -18.32 18.87
N LEU A 179 2.31 -18.64 19.54
CA LEU A 179 0.97 -18.17 19.19
C LEU A 179 0.82 -16.67 19.40
N THR A 180 1.28 -16.16 20.55
CA THR A 180 1.24 -14.73 20.87
C THR A 180 2.05 -13.91 19.86
N GLU A 181 3.27 -14.36 19.54
CA GLU A 181 4.08 -13.71 18.49
C GLU A 181 3.37 -13.70 17.13
N ARG A 182 2.68 -14.79 16.77
CA ARG A 182 1.89 -14.85 15.54
C ARG A 182 0.69 -13.89 15.57
N ILE A 183 -0.04 -13.84 16.68
CA ILE A 183 -1.19 -12.94 16.85
C ILE A 183 -0.74 -11.49 16.72
N ASP A 184 0.33 -11.09 17.40
CA ASP A 184 0.85 -9.73 17.37
C ASP A 184 1.24 -9.33 15.94
N LYS A 185 1.92 -10.21 15.19
CA LYS A 185 2.25 -9.98 13.77
C LYS A 185 0.99 -9.80 12.92
N LEU A 186 -0.02 -10.66 13.10
CA LEU A 186 -1.26 -10.60 12.32
C LEU A 186 -2.07 -9.32 12.63
N LEU A 187 -2.16 -8.94 13.91
CA LEU A 187 -2.81 -7.70 14.35
C LEU A 187 -2.09 -6.47 13.82
N LEU A 188 -0.75 -6.46 13.86
CA LEU A 188 0.06 -5.36 13.31
C LEU A 188 -0.20 -5.17 11.81
N PHE A 189 -0.26 -6.26 11.04
CA PHE A 189 -0.56 -6.18 9.60
C PHE A 189 -2.00 -5.74 9.33
N GLY A 190 -2.95 -6.15 10.19
CA GLY A 190 -4.32 -5.64 10.18
C GLY A 190 -4.37 -4.12 10.39
N ASP A 191 -3.67 -3.61 11.40
CA ASP A 191 -3.64 -2.17 11.70
C ASP A 191 -2.96 -1.36 10.59
N LEU A 192 -1.88 -1.86 10.00
CA LEU A 192 -1.23 -1.25 8.83
C LEU A 192 -2.19 -1.14 7.63
N ALA A 193 -3.04 -2.14 7.41
CA ALA A 193 -4.04 -2.10 6.35
C ALA A 193 -5.16 -1.09 6.63
N VAL A 194 -5.56 -0.91 7.89
CA VAL A 194 -6.63 0.00 8.31
C VAL A 194 -6.16 1.46 8.36
N ARG A 195 -4.93 1.71 8.81
CA ARG A 195 -4.35 3.06 8.95
C ARG A 195 -3.80 3.64 7.64
N ALA A 196 -3.75 2.86 6.57
CA ALA A 196 -3.48 3.40 5.25
C ALA A 196 -4.50 4.52 4.93
N PRO A 197 -4.05 5.74 4.56
CA PRO A 197 -4.96 6.88 4.47
C PRO A 197 -6.15 6.60 3.55
N ARG A 198 -7.36 6.96 4.01
CA ARG A 198 -8.65 6.74 3.31
C ARG A 198 -8.71 7.34 1.90
N SER A 199 -7.75 8.19 1.51
CA SER A 199 -7.59 8.70 0.14
C SER A 199 -7.37 7.60 -0.91
N ALA A 200 -6.85 6.42 -0.53
CA ALA A 200 -6.72 5.28 -1.44
C ALA A 200 -8.05 4.64 -1.86
N ARG A 201 -9.07 4.67 -0.98
CA ARG A 201 -10.42 4.13 -1.30
C ARG A 201 -11.10 4.94 -2.40
N TRP A 202 -10.67 6.19 -2.61
CA TRP A 202 -11.19 7.08 -3.64
C TRP A 202 -10.57 6.83 -5.02
N SER A 203 -9.30 6.40 -5.11
CA SER A 203 -8.63 6.21 -6.41
C SER A 203 -9.08 4.94 -7.14
N ASP A 204 -9.37 3.84 -6.41
CA ASP A 204 -9.82 2.58 -7.03
C ASP A 204 -11.24 2.64 -7.60
N ARG A 205 -12.08 3.54 -7.10
CA ARG A 205 -13.44 3.74 -7.63
C ARG A 205 -13.46 4.56 -8.93
N HIS A 206 -12.38 5.29 -9.24
CA HIS A 206 -12.29 6.17 -10.43
C HIS A 206 -11.41 5.59 -11.55
N SER A 207 -10.72 4.46 -11.32
CA SER A 207 -9.95 3.74 -12.36
C SER A 207 -10.79 2.74 -13.16
N SER A 208 -12.07 2.55 -12.81
CA SER A 208 -13.01 1.62 -13.46
C SER A 208 -14.16 2.34 -14.18
N THR A 209 -13.86 3.38 -14.96
CA THR A 209 -14.74 3.82 -16.04
C THR A 209 -14.15 3.37 -17.38
N PRO A 210 -14.88 2.60 -18.21
CA PRO A 210 -14.41 2.26 -19.54
C PRO A 210 -14.32 3.53 -20.37
N SER A 211 -13.13 3.79 -20.91
CA SER A 211 -12.89 4.81 -21.90
C SER A 211 -13.76 4.56 -23.14
N SER A 212 -14.81 5.35 -23.32
CA SER A 212 -15.48 5.52 -24.61
C SER A 212 -15.70 7.00 -24.92
N THR A 213 -15.40 7.31 -26.18
CA THR A 213 -15.32 8.59 -26.86
C THR A 213 -16.66 9.31 -27.01
N HIS A 214 -16.72 10.64 -26.84
CA HIS A 214 -17.03 11.65 -27.87
C HIS A 214 -17.39 13.05 -27.30
N HIS A 215 -16.83 14.08 -27.94
CA HIS A 215 -17.38 15.41 -28.23
C HIS A 215 -17.70 16.47 -27.13
N ARG A 216 -16.83 17.49 -27.12
CA ARG A 216 -17.06 18.97 -27.18
C ARG A 216 -18.10 19.64 -26.26
N SER A 217 -17.64 20.57 -25.42
CA SER A 217 -17.88 22.04 -25.51
C SER A 217 -17.14 22.78 -24.37
N PRO A 218 -16.71 24.05 -24.55
CA PRO A 218 -15.91 24.80 -23.59
C PRO A 218 -16.80 25.52 -22.55
N TYR A 219 -16.18 26.22 -21.61
CA TYR A 219 -16.77 26.93 -20.45
C TYR A 219 -16.92 26.10 -19.17
N ALA A 220 -15.78 25.72 -18.57
CA ALA A 220 -15.70 25.55 -17.12
C ALA A 220 -15.06 26.81 -16.53
N ILE A 221 -15.88 27.81 -16.21
CA ILE A 221 -15.47 28.91 -15.33
C ILE A 221 -15.35 28.31 -13.93
N CYS A 222 -14.09 28.14 -13.53
CA CYS A 222 -13.68 27.77 -12.19
C CYS A 222 -14.19 28.84 -11.21
N THR A 223 -15.18 28.49 -10.38
CA THR A 223 -15.58 29.31 -9.23
C THR A 223 -15.50 28.44 -7.99
N ILE A 224 -14.28 28.30 -7.45
CA ILE A 224 -14.09 27.92 -6.05
C ILE A 224 -13.63 29.17 -5.33
N CYS A 225 -14.60 29.78 -4.66
CA CYS A 225 -14.44 30.79 -3.63
C CYS A 225 -13.71 30.14 -2.44
N TRP A 226 -12.52 30.63 -2.09
CA TRP A 226 -11.82 30.27 -0.86
C TRP A 226 -12.00 31.41 0.16
N ILE A 227 -12.41 31.03 1.36
CA ILE A 227 -12.61 31.89 2.53
C ILE A 227 -11.28 32.14 3.25
N ALA A 228 -11.17 33.34 3.83
CA ALA A 228 -10.20 33.85 4.82
C ALA A 228 -8.81 34.20 4.26
N ARG A 229 -8.30 35.43 4.37
CA ARG A 229 -8.33 36.35 5.52
C ARG A 229 -8.07 37.78 5.06
#